data_AF-A0A923WVU4-F1
#
_entry.id   AF-A0A923WVU4-F1
#
_cell.length_a   1.000
_cell.length_b   1.000
_cell.length_c   1.000
_cell.angle_alpha   90.00
_cell.angle_beta   90.00
_cell.angle_gamma   90.00
#
_symmetry.space_group_name_H-M   'P 1'
#
loop_
_entity.id
_entity.type
_entity.pdbx_description
1 polymer ?
#
loop_
_entity_poly.entity_id
_entity_poly.type
_entity_poly.pdbx_seq_one_letter_code
_entity_poly.pdbx_strand_id
1 'polypeptide(L)'
;MFDAIRNRYALTCPEQAGTTWVAVSAFRRVRRLRGATAPAVFRVDFDCECGQRHETLVSHDRLDREPLGSESTGTYMNLLTGRRELVATEFADQATDQLRKGNWPWTFWCHPESAIRPGFPSSLRFVTPEHEHGDQRVGVLVRCFHCARHTVNIVSRDHLDVPWHADPAIEFVAQVFDGDQLEPEERFRHQLWEGPSRVQWLADAG
;
A
#
# COMPACT_ATOMS: atom_id res chain seq x y z
N MET A 1 10.61 10.71 -1.25
CA MET A 1 11.13 10.41 0.09
C MET A 1 10.14 9.62 0.93
N PHE A 2 10.62 8.46 1.35
CA PHE A 2 10.05 7.47 2.23
C PHE A 2 11.02 7.24 3.39
N ASP A 3 10.51 7.16 4.61
CA ASP A 3 11.25 6.81 5.81
C ASP A 3 11.08 5.32 6.06
N ALA A 4 12.13 4.55 5.77
CA ALA A 4 12.14 3.10 5.90
C ALA A 4 12.16 2.60 7.36
N ILE A 5 12.49 3.45 8.33
CA ILE A 5 12.45 3.10 9.75
C ILE A 5 11.00 3.18 10.24
N ARG A 6 10.27 4.21 9.81
CA ARG A 6 8.87 4.43 10.20
C ARG A 6 7.85 3.82 9.25
N ASN A 7 8.30 3.34 8.10
CA ASN A 7 7.51 2.95 6.94
C ASN A 7 6.46 3.99 6.53
N ARG A 8 6.89 5.24 6.35
CA ARG A 8 5.99 6.37 6.03
C ARG A 8 6.50 7.21 4.87
N TYR A 9 5.57 7.75 4.08
CA TYR A 9 5.84 8.68 3.00
C TYR A 9 5.84 10.12 3.51
N ALA A 10 6.85 10.90 3.09
CA ALA A 10 6.97 12.32 3.38
C ALA A 10 6.08 13.18 2.45
N LEU A 11 4.77 13.26 2.65
CA LEU A 11 3.86 13.98 1.75
C LEU A 11 3.70 15.45 2.15
N THR A 12 3.27 16.30 1.22
CA THR A 12 3.09 17.74 1.49
C THR A 12 1.70 18.00 2.08
N CYS A 13 1.64 18.70 3.20
CA CYS A 13 0.40 19.21 3.79
C CYS A 13 0.30 20.73 3.53
N PRO A 14 -0.70 21.20 2.74
CA PRO A 14 -0.90 22.63 2.49
C PRO A 14 -1.18 23.44 3.76
N GLU A 15 -1.91 22.86 4.72
CA GLU A 15 -2.34 23.54 5.96
C GLU A 15 -1.20 23.78 6.94
N GLN A 16 -0.22 22.86 7.00
CA GLN A 16 0.92 22.97 7.90
C GLN A 16 2.17 23.56 7.21
N ALA A 17 2.04 23.99 5.94
CA ALA A 17 3.12 24.52 5.11
C ALA A 17 4.42 23.67 5.19
N GLY A 18 4.27 22.33 5.20
CA GLY A 18 5.38 21.44 5.51
C GLY A 18 5.14 19.99 5.11
N THR A 19 6.13 19.16 5.45
CA THR A 19 6.12 17.72 5.22
C THR A 19 5.40 17.00 6.35
N THR A 20 4.48 16.11 6.02
CA THR A 20 3.81 15.18 6.94
C THR A 20 4.20 13.74 6.61
N TRP A 21 4.11 12.85 7.59
CA TRP A 21 4.51 11.45 7.48
C TRP A 21 3.29 10.54 7.43
N VAL A 22 3.00 10.02 6.23
CA VAL A 22 1.75 9.33 5.92
C VAL A 22 2.03 7.85 5.66
N ALA A 23 1.29 6.99 6.36
CA ALA A 23 1.33 5.53 6.14
C ALA A 23 0.45 5.13 4.94
N VAL A 24 0.65 3.94 4.37
CA VAL A 24 -0.12 3.48 3.20
C VAL A 24 -1.60 3.29 3.57
N SER A 25 -1.89 2.85 4.79
CA SER A 25 -3.25 2.71 5.33
C SER A 25 -4.02 4.03 5.45
N ALA A 26 -3.31 5.18 5.43
CA ALA A 26 -3.90 6.51 5.39
C ALA A 26 -4.15 7.01 3.97
N PHE A 27 -3.71 6.29 2.93
CA PHE A 27 -4.14 6.58 1.57
C PHE A 27 -5.64 6.30 1.45
N ARG A 28 -6.26 6.92 0.45
CA ARG A 28 -7.70 6.80 0.19
C ARG A 28 -7.97 6.53 -1.26
N ARG A 29 -7.20 7.17 -2.14
CA ARG A 29 -7.25 6.90 -3.57
C ARG A 29 -5.87 6.99 -4.19
N VAL A 30 -5.55 6.03 -5.06
CA VAL A 30 -4.31 6.03 -5.85
C VAL A 30 -4.68 5.89 -7.31
N ARG A 31 -4.32 6.90 -8.12
CA ARG A 31 -4.67 6.96 -9.54
C ARG A 31 -3.48 7.32 -10.39
N ARG A 32 -3.16 6.48 -11.39
CA ARG A 32 -2.15 6.82 -12.40
C ARG A 32 -2.66 7.96 -13.28
N LEU A 33 -1.83 8.99 -13.47
CA LEU A 33 -2.11 10.06 -14.42
C LEU A 33 -1.84 9.57 -15.85
N ARG A 34 -2.76 9.91 -16.77
CA ARG A 34 -2.59 9.63 -18.20
C ARG A 34 -1.48 10.52 -18.77
N GLY A 35 -0.68 10.00 -19.69
CA GLY A 35 0.36 10.76 -20.42
C GLY A 35 1.78 10.66 -19.84
N ALA A 36 1.93 10.46 -18.53
CA ALA A 36 3.24 10.19 -17.93
C ALA A 36 3.56 8.69 -18.03
N THR A 37 4.27 8.28 -19.08
CA THR A 37 4.62 6.88 -19.34
C THR A 37 5.95 6.46 -18.74
N ALA A 38 6.95 7.35 -18.68
CA ALA A 38 8.25 7.08 -18.05
C ALA A 38 8.91 8.39 -17.54
N PRO A 39 8.95 8.63 -16.21
CA PRO A 39 8.36 7.80 -15.15
C PRO A 39 6.83 7.98 -15.07
N ALA A 40 6.13 6.94 -14.64
CA ALA A 40 4.71 7.04 -14.33
C ALA A 40 4.50 7.95 -13.10
N VAL A 41 3.47 8.79 -13.16
CA VAL A 41 3.07 9.66 -12.04
C VAL A 41 1.70 9.25 -11.54
N PHE A 42 1.58 9.18 -10.22
CA PHE A 42 0.37 8.84 -9.51
C PHE A 42 -0.12 10.05 -8.75
N ARG A 43 -1.44 10.20 -8.71
CA ARG A 43 -2.14 11.08 -7.81
C ARG A 43 -2.61 10.27 -6.62
N VAL A 44 -2.19 10.70 -5.43
CA VAL A 44 -2.50 10.05 -4.16
C VAL A 44 -3.35 11.01 -3.34
N ASP A 45 -4.56 10.58 -3.03
CA ASP A 45 -5.46 11.25 -2.09
C ASP A 45 -5.28 10.54 -0.74
N PHE A 46 -5.01 11.29 0.33
CA PHE A 46 -4.68 10.74 1.65
C PHE A 46 -5.29 11.55 2.79
N ASP A 47 -5.58 10.87 3.90
CA ASP A 47 -5.99 11.52 5.13
C ASP A 47 -4.75 11.99 5.90
N CYS A 48 -4.70 13.28 6.20
CA CYS A 48 -3.56 13.90 6.87
C CYS A 48 -3.81 14.04 8.38
N GLU A 49 -2.74 14.08 9.17
CA GLU A 49 -2.80 14.30 10.62
C GLU A 49 -3.37 15.68 11.01
N CYS A 50 -3.50 16.62 10.06
CA CYS A 50 -4.20 17.89 10.26
C CYS A 50 -5.74 17.73 10.31
N GLY A 51 -6.26 16.53 10.04
CA GLY A 51 -7.70 16.24 10.01
C GLY A 51 -8.37 16.51 8.67
N GLN A 52 -7.63 16.91 7.63
CA GLN A 52 -8.14 17.12 6.29
C GLN A 52 -7.61 16.08 5.31
N ARG A 53 -8.35 15.87 4.22
CA ARG A 53 -7.89 15.06 3.09
C ARG A 53 -7.11 15.95 2.12
N HIS A 54 -5.97 15.44 1.66
CA HIS A 54 -5.09 16.15 0.73
C HIS A 54 -4.77 15.31 -0.50
N GLU A 55 -4.40 16.00 -1.57
CA GLU A 55 -3.96 15.42 -2.83
C GLU A 55 -2.47 15.72 -3.02
N THR A 56 -1.70 14.74 -3.50
CA THR A 56 -0.32 14.96 -3.93
C THR A 56 0.04 14.12 -5.15
N LEU A 57 1.09 14.53 -5.86
CA LEU A 57 1.67 13.78 -6.95
C LEU A 57 2.90 13.00 -6.46
N VAL A 58 2.98 11.73 -6.85
CA VAL A 58 4.04 10.81 -6.46
C VAL A 58 4.52 10.05 -7.70
N SER A 59 5.83 10.03 -7.95
CA SER A 59 6.40 9.22 -9.05
C SER A 59 6.37 7.74 -8.71
N HIS A 60 6.42 6.88 -9.73
CA HIS A 60 6.57 5.43 -9.54
C HIS A 60 7.79 5.07 -8.69
N ASP A 61 8.95 5.70 -8.94
CA ASP A 61 10.17 5.43 -8.16
C ASP A 61 9.92 5.72 -6.68
N ARG A 62 9.26 6.84 -6.38
CA ARG A 62 8.92 7.22 -5.02
C ARG A 62 7.89 6.30 -4.38
N LEU A 63 6.87 5.90 -5.13
CA LEU A 63 5.75 5.13 -4.59
C LEU A 63 6.12 3.67 -4.35
N ASP A 64 6.82 3.03 -5.30
CA ASP A 64 7.01 1.57 -5.30
C ASP A 64 8.47 1.13 -5.07
N ARG A 65 9.47 1.97 -5.43
CA ARG A 65 10.89 1.58 -5.34
C ARG A 65 11.58 2.08 -4.07
N GLU A 66 11.31 3.31 -3.65
CA GLU A 66 11.87 3.87 -2.41
C GLU A 66 11.64 2.97 -1.17
N PRO A 67 10.47 2.31 -0.99
CA PRO A 67 10.26 1.37 0.11
C PRO A 67 11.16 0.13 0.09
N LEU A 68 11.78 -0.18 -1.05
CA LEU A 68 12.64 -1.36 -1.24
C LEU A 68 14.12 -1.05 -0.98
N GLY A 69 14.44 0.09 -0.37
CA GLY A 69 15.83 0.46 -0.03
C GLY A 69 16.51 1.39 -1.04
N SER A 70 15.91 1.67 -2.21
CA SER A 70 16.65 2.31 -3.32
C SER A 70 17.10 3.74 -3.03
N GLU A 71 16.36 4.48 -2.21
CA GLU A 71 16.71 5.85 -1.77
C GLU A 71 16.34 6.10 -0.30
N SER A 72 16.35 5.03 0.53
CA SER A 72 15.94 5.15 1.93
C SER A 72 16.88 6.08 2.69
N THR A 73 16.33 7.13 3.29
CA THR A 73 17.10 8.09 4.08
C THR A 73 17.13 7.67 5.55
N GLY A 74 18.30 7.75 6.17
CA GLY A 74 18.45 7.43 7.59
C GLY A 74 19.82 6.88 7.93
N THR A 75 20.16 7.00 9.20
CA THR A 75 21.28 6.27 9.80
C THR A 75 20.77 5.48 10.98
N TYR A 76 21.32 4.29 11.19
CA TYR A 76 21.07 3.50 12.38
C TYR A 76 22.39 3.32 13.15
N MET A 77 22.30 3.07 14.45
CA MET A 77 23.48 2.70 15.24
C MET A 77 23.68 1.19 15.12
N ASN A 78 24.73 0.76 14.44
CA ASN A 78 25.13 -0.63 14.41
C ASN A 78 25.77 -0.99 15.75
N LEU A 79 25.06 -1.78 16.57
CA LEU A 79 25.49 -2.15 17.91
C LEU A 79 26.72 -3.07 17.92
N LEU A 80 26.99 -3.77 16.82
CA LEU A 80 28.14 -4.66 16.68
C LEU A 80 29.42 -3.89 16.35
N THR A 81 29.31 -2.78 15.60
CA THR A 81 30.46 -1.94 15.19
C THR A 81 30.60 -0.66 16.00
N GLY A 82 29.56 -0.27 16.74
CA GLY A 82 29.46 0.99 17.47
C GLY A 82 29.39 2.22 16.56
N ARG A 83 29.04 2.06 15.27
CA ARG A 83 29.05 3.12 14.26
C ARG A 83 27.66 3.44 13.75
N ARG A 84 27.48 4.68 13.30
CA ARG A 84 26.30 5.07 12.53
C ARG A 84 26.50 4.66 11.08
N GLU A 85 25.63 3.81 10.58
CA GLU A 85 25.69 3.27 9.23
C GLU A 85 24.43 3.67 8.45
N LEU A 86 24.53 3.73 7.12
CA LEU A 86 23.42 4.12 6.25
C LEU A 86 22.39 3.00 6.19
N VAL A 87 21.12 3.37 6.34
CA VAL A 87 19.99 2.42 6.29
C VAL A 87 19.81 1.83 4.89
N ALA A 88 20.09 2.61 3.84
CA ALA A 88 19.84 2.24 2.45
C ALA A 88 20.50 0.92 2.04
N THR A 89 21.77 0.69 2.40
CA THR A 89 22.52 -0.51 1.98
C THR A 89 21.94 -1.78 2.59
N GLU A 90 21.77 -1.80 3.92
CA GLU A 90 21.20 -2.95 4.63
C GLU A 90 19.77 -3.27 4.18
N PHE A 91 18.94 -2.25 3.95
CA PHE A 91 17.57 -2.45 3.48
C PHE A 91 17.52 -2.95 2.03
N ALA A 92 18.41 -2.48 1.16
CA ALA A 92 18.49 -2.98 -0.21
C ALA A 92 18.95 -4.45 -0.26
N ASP A 93 19.91 -4.83 0.60
CA ASP A 93 20.37 -6.22 0.72
C ASP A 93 19.26 -7.11 1.29
N GLN A 94 18.57 -6.66 2.36
CA GLN A 94 17.42 -7.37 2.91
C GLN A 94 16.29 -7.53 1.89
N ALA A 95 15.96 -6.47 1.15
CA ALA A 95 14.94 -6.53 0.10
C ALA A 95 15.33 -7.53 -1.00
N THR A 96 16.61 -7.52 -1.41
CA THR A 96 17.14 -8.49 -2.38
C THR A 96 16.99 -9.92 -1.89
N ASP A 97 17.31 -10.18 -0.62
CA ASP A 97 17.19 -11.51 -0.04
C ASP A 97 15.74 -11.98 0.10
N GLN A 98 14.81 -11.08 0.43
CA GLN A 98 13.38 -11.40 0.45
C GLN A 98 12.86 -11.76 -0.94
N LEU A 99 13.21 -10.95 -1.96
CA LEU A 99 12.81 -11.23 -3.34
C LEU A 99 13.38 -12.56 -3.85
N ARG A 100 14.63 -12.90 -3.49
CA ARG A 100 15.24 -14.20 -3.82
C ARG A 100 14.52 -15.38 -3.20
N LYS A 101 13.95 -15.21 -2.00
CA LYS A 101 13.11 -16.22 -1.33
C LYS A 101 11.71 -16.32 -1.95
N GLY A 102 11.38 -15.48 -2.92
CA GLY A 102 10.05 -15.41 -3.51
C GLY A 102 9.04 -14.63 -2.68
N ASN A 103 9.50 -13.96 -1.61
CA ASN A 103 8.66 -13.09 -0.81
C ASN A 103 8.48 -11.75 -1.52
N TRP A 104 7.31 -11.17 -1.37
CA TRP A 104 6.96 -9.88 -1.97
C TRP A 104 6.64 -8.86 -0.87
N PRO A 105 6.92 -7.57 -1.09
CA PRO A 105 6.75 -6.58 -0.03
C PRO A 105 5.28 -6.34 0.31
N TRP A 106 4.39 -6.51 -0.68
CA TRP A 106 2.95 -6.59 -0.49
C TRP A 106 2.38 -7.72 -1.33
N THR A 107 1.32 -8.35 -0.86
CA THR A 107 0.63 -9.44 -1.54
C THR A 107 -0.87 -9.28 -1.41
N PHE A 108 -1.62 -9.60 -2.45
CA PHE A 108 -3.08 -9.49 -2.43
C PHE A 108 -3.72 -10.66 -3.15
N TRP A 109 -4.94 -11.01 -2.76
CA TRP A 109 -5.71 -12.03 -3.45
C TRP A 109 -6.23 -11.54 -4.80
N CYS A 110 -5.98 -12.33 -5.83
CA CYS A 110 -6.53 -12.14 -7.17
C CYS A 110 -7.64 -13.15 -7.44
N HIS A 111 -8.91 -12.74 -7.30
CA HIS A 111 -10.08 -13.61 -7.54
C HIS A 111 -10.09 -14.29 -8.93
N PRO A 112 -9.86 -13.60 -10.06
CA PRO A 112 -9.84 -14.24 -11.38
C PRO A 112 -8.79 -15.33 -11.54
N GLU A 113 -7.66 -15.21 -10.83
CA GLU A 113 -6.56 -16.16 -10.91
C GLU A 113 -6.57 -17.18 -9.76
N SER A 114 -7.48 -16.99 -8.79
CA SER A 114 -7.58 -17.79 -7.58
C SER A 114 -6.22 -18.01 -6.89
N ALA A 115 -5.42 -16.95 -6.81
CA ALA A 115 -4.07 -16.99 -6.25
C ALA A 115 -3.71 -15.67 -5.55
N ILE A 116 -2.81 -15.77 -4.56
CA ILE A 116 -2.12 -14.62 -4.00
C ILE A 116 -1.14 -14.09 -5.06
N ARG A 117 -1.14 -12.78 -5.28
CA ARG A 117 -0.27 -12.11 -6.24
C ARG A 117 0.51 -10.97 -5.59
N PRO A 118 1.74 -10.72 -6.06
CA PRO A 118 2.49 -9.53 -5.71
C PRO A 118 1.69 -8.25 -5.91
N GLY A 119 1.85 -7.30 -4.99
CA GLY A 119 1.27 -5.97 -5.03
C GLY A 119 2.30 -4.89 -4.75
N PHE A 120 1.91 -3.64 -5.05
CA PHE A 120 2.68 -2.45 -4.74
C PHE A 120 1.73 -1.34 -4.32
N PRO A 121 2.19 -0.27 -3.63
CA PRO A 121 1.33 0.86 -3.31
C PRO A 121 0.64 1.48 -4.57
N SER A 122 1.27 1.40 -5.75
CA SER A 122 0.64 1.80 -7.02
C SER A 122 -0.47 0.89 -7.55
N SER A 123 -0.54 -0.36 -7.10
CA SER A 123 -1.63 -1.29 -7.44
C SER A 123 -2.91 -0.98 -6.67
N LEU A 124 -2.84 -0.19 -5.60
CA LEU A 124 -4.00 0.28 -4.86
C LEU A 124 -4.86 1.20 -5.71
N ARG A 125 -6.16 1.20 -5.44
CA ARG A 125 -7.13 2.11 -6.08
C ARG A 125 -7.95 2.85 -5.05
N PHE A 126 -8.50 2.12 -4.10
CA PHE A 126 -9.17 2.66 -2.93
C PHE A 126 -8.68 1.97 -1.67
N VAL A 127 -8.62 2.72 -0.59
CA VAL A 127 -8.24 2.25 0.73
C VAL A 127 -9.24 2.86 1.70
N THR A 128 -9.94 2.03 2.45
CA THR A 128 -10.95 2.48 3.42
C THR A 128 -10.70 1.79 4.74
N PRO A 129 -10.56 2.53 5.85
CA PRO A 129 -10.48 1.91 7.16
C PRO A 129 -11.86 1.32 7.52
N GLU A 130 -11.87 0.27 8.33
CA GLU A 130 -13.07 -0.15 9.03
C GLU A 130 -13.38 0.86 10.15
N HIS A 131 -14.62 1.36 10.20
CA HIS A 131 -15.01 2.43 11.13
C HIS A 131 -15.78 1.92 12.36
N GLU A 132 -16.35 0.71 12.33
CA GLU A 132 -17.29 0.23 13.36
C GLU A 132 -16.69 -0.75 14.36
N HIS A 133 -15.73 -1.59 13.95
CA HIS A 133 -15.03 -2.49 14.86
C HIS A 133 -13.63 -1.95 15.08
N GLY A 134 -13.24 -1.75 16.33
CA GLY A 134 -11.91 -1.26 16.74
C GLY A 134 -10.72 -2.15 16.35
N ASP A 135 -10.94 -3.10 15.44
CA ASP A 135 -9.89 -3.88 14.80
C ASP A 135 -9.27 -3.09 13.64
N GLN A 136 -7.96 -3.24 13.52
CA GLN A 136 -7.09 -2.52 12.61
C GLN A 136 -7.24 -3.01 11.16
N ARG A 137 -8.46 -3.29 10.70
CA ARG A 137 -8.75 -3.78 9.36
C ARG A 137 -8.88 -2.62 8.37
N VAL A 138 -8.44 -2.88 7.16
CA VAL A 138 -8.45 -1.94 6.04
C VAL A 138 -8.97 -2.67 4.81
N GLY A 139 -10.02 -2.12 4.23
CA GLY A 139 -10.58 -2.52 2.96
C GLY A 139 -9.79 -1.90 1.82
N VAL A 140 -9.37 -2.72 0.87
CA VAL A 140 -8.46 -2.31 -0.20
C VAL A 140 -8.95 -2.82 -1.53
N LEU A 141 -9.19 -1.90 -2.46
CA LEU A 141 -9.41 -2.25 -3.86
C LEU A 141 -8.07 -2.24 -4.57
N VAL A 142 -7.66 -3.39 -5.08
CA VAL A 142 -6.35 -3.61 -5.70
C VAL A 142 -6.53 -3.99 -7.16
N ARG A 143 -5.73 -3.39 -8.05
CA ARG A 143 -5.62 -3.80 -9.44
C ARG A 143 -4.48 -4.80 -9.58
N CYS A 144 -4.80 -6.05 -9.93
CA CYS A 144 -3.79 -7.07 -10.17
C CYS A 144 -2.85 -6.65 -11.32
N PHE A 145 -1.53 -6.79 -11.14
CA PHE A 145 -0.57 -6.48 -12.21
C PHE A 145 -0.58 -7.54 -13.33
N HIS A 146 -1.03 -8.77 -13.05
CA HIS A 146 -1.03 -9.88 -14.00
C HIS A 146 -2.26 -9.84 -14.91
N CYS A 147 -3.48 -9.94 -14.37
CA CYS A 147 -4.71 -9.92 -15.16
C CYS A 147 -5.40 -8.54 -15.30
N ALA A 148 -4.86 -7.48 -14.69
CA ALA A 148 -5.42 -6.12 -14.71
C ALA A 148 -6.83 -5.95 -14.11
N ARG A 149 -7.42 -6.99 -13.50
CA ARG A 149 -8.71 -6.93 -12.83
C ARG A 149 -8.59 -6.34 -11.43
N HIS A 150 -9.69 -5.77 -10.95
CA HIS A 150 -9.78 -5.23 -9.60
C HIS A 150 -10.39 -6.24 -8.64
N THR A 151 -9.76 -6.41 -7.49
CA THR A 151 -10.20 -7.32 -6.43
C THR A 151 -10.20 -6.59 -5.09
N VAL A 152 -11.16 -6.96 -4.25
CA VAL A 152 -11.32 -6.36 -2.91
C VAL A 152 -10.69 -7.28 -1.89
N ASN A 153 -9.79 -6.72 -1.09
CA ASN A 153 -9.09 -7.40 -0.01
C ASN A 153 -9.40 -6.66 1.30
N ILE A 154 -9.53 -7.39 2.38
CA ILE A 154 -9.60 -6.86 3.74
C ILE A 154 -8.35 -7.39 4.44
N VAL A 155 -7.52 -6.47 4.89
CA VAL A 155 -6.19 -6.77 5.46
C VAL A 155 -5.97 -5.96 6.73
N SER A 156 -4.98 -6.31 7.53
CA SER A 156 -4.52 -5.49 8.64
C SER A 156 -3.86 -4.18 8.15
N ARG A 157 -3.73 -3.19 9.04
CA ARG A 157 -2.92 -2.00 8.77
C ARG A 157 -1.46 -2.35 8.53
N ASP A 158 -0.90 -3.27 9.31
CA ASP A 158 0.49 -3.68 9.20
C ASP A 158 0.78 -4.33 7.84
N HIS A 159 -0.18 -5.06 7.28
CA HIS A 159 -0.08 -5.61 5.92
C HIS A 159 0.11 -4.53 4.84
N LEU A 160 -0.42 -3.32 5.04
CA LEU A 160 -0.20 -2.19 4.14
C LEU A 160 1.01 -1.36 4.52
N ASP A 161 1.19 -1.12 5.82
CA ASP A 161 2.14 -0.14 6.34
C ASP A 161 3.55 -0.71 6.51
N VAL A 162 3.71 -2.03 6.64
CA VAL A 162 5.01 -2.67 6.84
C VAL A 162 5.35 -3.53 5.63
N PRO A 163 6.33 -3.12 4.79
CA PRO A 163 6.79 -3.97 3.70
C PRO A 163 7.22 -5.34 4.24
N TRP A 164 6.95 -6.39 3.46
CA TRP A 164 7.25 -7.80 3.78
C TRP A 164 6.44 -8.40 4.93
N HIS A 165 5.47 -7.66 5.48
CA HIS A 165 4.48 -8.21 6.40
C HIS A 165 3.31 -8.78 5.61
N ALA A 166 3.09 -10.10 5.72
CA ALA A 166 1.91 -10.77 5.20
C ALA A 166 0.97 -11.08 6.36
N ASP A 167 -0.33 -10.85 6.14
CA ASP A 167 -1.34 -11.31 7.09
C ASP A 167 -1.38 -12.84 7.05
N PRO A 168 -1.62 -13.52 8.18
CA PRO A 168 -1.75 -14.99 8.21
C PRO A 168 -2.99 -15.49 7.44
N ALA A 169 -3.94 -14.59 7.19
CA ALA A 169 -5.09 -14.84 6.34
C ALA A 169 -5.53 -13.53 5.69
N ILE A 170 -5.68 -13.55 4.36
CA ILE A 170 -6.23 -12.43 3.60
C ILE A 170 -7.72 -12.69 3.41
N GLU A 171 -8.53 -11.78 3.94
CA GLU A 171 -9.96 -11.73 3.68
C GLU A 171 -10.20 -11.07 2.32
N PHE A 172 -11.18 -11.55 1.57
CA PHE A 172 -11.53 -10.95 0.28
C PHE A 172 -13.02 -11.02 0.02
N VAL A 173 -13.51 -10.10 -0.81
CA VAL A 173 -14.88 -10.17 -1.33
C VAL A 173 -14.80 -10.75 -2.75
N ALA A 174 -15.58 -11.80 -3.01
CA ALA A 174 -15.67 -12.47 -4.31
C ALA A 174 -16.44 -11.63 -5.35
N GLN A 175 -16.04 -10.36 -5.49
CA GLN A 175 -16.58 -9.41 -6.44
C GLN A 175 -15.42 -8.87 -7.27
N VAL A 176 -15.57 -8.95 -8.59
CA VAL A 176 -14.62 -8.38 -9.55
C VAL A 176 -15.22 -7.08 -10.09
N PHE A 177 -14.45 -6.01 -10.06
CA PHE A 177 -14.84 -4.74 -10.66
C PHE A 177 -14.16 -4.57 -12.02
N ASP A 178 -14.98 -4.33 -13.03
CA ASP A 178 -14.53 -4.20 -14.41
C ASP A 178 -14.29 -2.73 -14.79
N GLY A 179 -13.15 -2.46 -15.42
CA GLY A 179 -12.82 -1.18 -16.04
C GLY A 179 -11.95 -0.22 -15.22
N ASP A 180 -11.43 0.79 -15.91
CA ASP A 180 -10.68 1.93 -15.34
C ASP A 180 -11.59 3.00 -14.72
N GLN A 181 -12.89 2.94 -15.01
CA GLN A 181 -13.93 3.82 -14.45
C GLN A 181 -14.47 3.18 -13.18
N LEU A 182 -13.65 3.20 -12.14
CA LEU A 182 -14.12 2.82 -10.82
C LEU A 182 -15.14 3.85 -10.34
N GLU A 183 -16.28 3.33 -9.87
CA GLU A 183 -17.36 4.05 -9.20
C GLU A 183 -16.84 4.93 -8.04
N PRO A 184 -17.63 5.91 -7.55
CA PRO A 184 -17.23 6.78 -6.45
C PRO A 184 -16.77 5.96 -5.22
N GLU A 185 -15.72 6.43 -4.53
CA GLU A 185 -15.15 5.83 -3.30
C GLU A 185 -16.25 5.47 -2.28
N GLU A 186 -17.28 6.32 -2.18
CA GLU A 186 -18.44 6.13 -1.30
C GLU A 186 -19.22 4.84 -1.60
N ARG A 187 -19.38 4.50 -2.88
CA ARG A 187 -20.06 3.26 -3.29
C ARG A 187 -19.22 2.05 -2.93
N PHE A 188 -17.90 2.12 -3.10
CA PHE A 188 -16.99 1.06 -2.65
C PHE A 188 -17.06 0.87 -1.13
N ARG A 189 -16.97 1.97 -0.37
CA ARG A 189 -17.07 1.95 1.10
C ARG A 189 -18.39 1.35 1.57
N HIS A 190 -19.51 1.81 1.02
CA HIS A 190 -20.83 1.29 1.34
C HIS A 190 -20.95 -0.19 0.96
N GLN A 191 -20.48 -0.60 -0.23
CA GLN A 191 -20.55 -2.01 -0.62
C GLN A 191 -19.72 -2.90 0.30
N LEU A 192 -18.56 -2.43 0.75
CA LEU A 192 -17.66 -3.23 1.58
C LEU A 192 -18.18 -3.39 3.01
N TRP A 193 -18.57 -2.29 3.66
CA TRP A 193 -18.89 -2.30 5.09
C TRP A 193 -20.40 -2.31 5.40
N GLU A 194 -21.22 -1.67 4.56
CA GLU A 194 -22.65 -1.45 4.81
C GLU A 194 -23.54 -2.33 3.90
N GLY A 195 -22.96 -3.03 2.92
CA GLY A 195 -23.65 -3.79 1.89
C GLY A 195 -23.67 -5.30 2.16
N PRO A 196 -24.44 -6.08 1.37
CA PRO A 196 -24.57 -7.54 1.52
C PRO A 196 -23.33 -8.32 1.03
N SER A 197 -22.13 -7.74 1.09
CA SER A 197 -20.90 -8.36 0.61
C SER A 197 -20.56 -9.59 1.44
N ARG A 198 -20.29 -10.71 0.76
CA ARG A 198 -19.90 -11.95 1.43
C ARG A 198 -18.38 -12.03 1.50
N VAL A 199 -17.84 -11.81 2.70
CA VAL A 199 -16.41 -12.00 2.99
C VAL A 199 -16.06 -13.49 2.93
N GLN A 200 -15.00 -13.81 2.21
CA GLN A 200 -14.36 -15.11 2.16
C GLN A 200 -12.95 -15.00 2.73
N TRP A 201 -12.42 -16.14 3.19
CA TRP A 201 -11.14 -16.21 3.88
C TRP A 201 -10.21 -17.11 3.09
N LEU A 202 -9.01 -16.62 2.83
CA LEU A 202 -7.91 -17.47 2.42
C LEU A 202 -6.95 -17.60 3.60
N ALA A 203 -6.87 -18.79 4.18
CA ALA A 203 -5.77 -19.13 5.09
C ALA A 203 -4.51 -19.39 4.27
N ASP A 204 -3.35 -18.97 4.76
CA ASP A 204 -2.06 -19.13 4.08
C ASP A 204 -1.92 -20.49 3.37
N ALA A 205 -1.62 -20.44 2.07
CA ALA A 205 -0.89 -21.52 1.41
C ALA A 205 0.57 -21.34 1.83
N GLY A 206 1.00 -22.15 2.80
CA GLY A 206 2.35 -22.10 3.37
C GLY A 206 3.48 -22.33 2.37
#